data_AF-A0A2M7P0W0-F1
#
_entry.id   AF-A0A2M7P0W0-F1
#
_cell.length_a   1.000
_cell.length_b   1.000
_cell.length_c   1.000
_cell.angle_alpha   90.00
_cell.angle_beta   90.00
_cell.angle_gamma   90.00
#
_symmetry.space_group_name_H-M   'P 1'
#
loop_
_entity.id
_entity.type
_entity.pdbx_description
1 polymer ?
#
loop_
_entity_poly.entity_id
_entity_poly.type
_entity_poly.pdbx_seq_one_letter_code
_entity_poly.pdbx_strand_id
1 'polypeptide(L)'
;MNENNLLYLLIVLLVVGTIFNFLLALAISYLASVVRKRFGKDYADKYIEAAEIGVRGSEQYFLASSSQVANKDKKDLALDITKKILQKDSIFPKTRDDEDLLSDIIEAMVNKVNEYKRNTHAVAGHKAG
;
A
#
# COMPACT_ATOMS: atom_id res chain seq x y z
N MET A 1 -5.23 -35.64 8.17
CA MET A 1 -4.02 -34.79 8.20
C MET A 1 -3.59 -34.64 9.65
N ASN A 2 -2.31 -34.84 9.97
CA ASN A 2 -1.79 -34.73 11.34
C ASN A 2 -1.88 -33.29 11.85
N GLU A 3 -2.31 -33.09 13.10
CA GLU A 3 -2.39 -31.78 13.76
C GLU A 3 -1.05 -31.03 13.73
N ASN A 4 0.07 -31.76 13.81
CA ASN A 4 1.42 -31.22 13.66
C ASN A 4 1.70 -30.59 12.29
N ASN A 5 1.11 -31.12 11.21
CA ASN A 5 1.28 -30.56 9.86
C ASN A 5 0.46 -29.29 9.68
N LEU A 6 -0.71 -29.19 10.33
CA LEU A 6 -1.53 -27.98 10.31
C LEU A 6 -0.84 -26.84 11.08
N LEU A 7 -0.24 -27.16 12.23
CA LEU A 7 0.50 -26.22 13.05
C LEU A 7 1.76 -25.68 12.34
N TYR A 8 2.51 -26.57 11.67
CA TYR A 8 3.65 -26.17 10.84
C TYR A 8 3.24 -25.27 9.68
N LEU A 9 2.14 -25.59 8.99
CA LEU A 9 1.61 -24.78 7.90
C LEU A 9 1.25 -23.36 8.38
N LEU A 10 0.60 -23.24 9.54
CA LEU A 10 0.24 -21.96 10.15
C LEU A 10 1.48 -21.13 10.52
N ILE A 11 2.50 -21.75 11.10
CA ILE A 11 3.76 -21.07 11.45
C ILE A 11 4.47 -20.57 10.18
N VAL A 12 4.54 -21.40 9.14
CA VAL A 12 5.17 -21.01 7.86
C VAL A 12 4.43 -19.82 7.23
N LEU A 13 3.09 -19.83 7.21
CA LEU A 13 2.31 -18.70 6.69
C LEU A 13 2.54 -17.41 7.50
N LEU A 14 2.68 -17.51 8.83
CA LEU A 14 2.92 -16.38 9.71
C LEU A 14 4.33 -15.80 9.53
N VAL A 15 5.34 -16.67 9.35
CA VAL A 15 6.72 -16.28 9.06
C VAL A 15 6.82 -15.64 7.66
N VAL A 16 6.20 -16.23 6.64
CA VAL A 16 6.20 -15.66 5.29
C VAL A 16 5.48 -14.31 5.27
N GLY A 17 4.34 -14.18 5.95
CA GLY A 17 3.62 -12.90 6.06
C GLY A 17 4.41 -11.82 6.80
N THR A 18 5.15 -12.18 7.85
CA THR A 18 6.01 -11.21 8.58
C THR A 18 7.24 -10.80 7.76
N ILE A 19 7.90 -11.73 7.06
CA ILE A 19 9.00 -11.42 6.15
C ILE A 19 8.53 -10.52 5.01
N PHE A 20 7.38 -10.81 4.41
CA PHE A 20 6.84 -9.97 3.34
C PHE A 20 6.53 -8.55 3.82
N ASN A 21 5.88 -8.41 4.98
CA ASN A 21 5.63 -7.10 5.59
C ASN A 21 6.92 -6.34 5.89
N PHE A 22 7.97 -7.04 6.32
CA PHE A 22 9.29 -6.46 6.55
C PHE A 22 9.94 -5.98 5.25
N LEU A 23 9.94 -6.79 4.19
CA LEU A 23 10.45 -6.42 2.87
C LEU A 23 9.71 -5.22 2.28
N LEU A 24 8.39 -5.17 2.46
CA LEU A 24 7.55 -4.07 2.00
C LEU A 24 7.82 -2.78 2.79
N ALA A 25 8.02 -2.88 4.11
CA ALA A 25 8.46 -1.76 4.93
C ALA A 25 9.85 -1.25 4.51
N LEU A 26 10.75 -2.16 4.15
CA LEU A 26 12.06 -1.85 3.56
C LEU A 26 11.93 -1.14 2.21
N ALA A 27 11.06 -1.60 1.32
CA ALA A 27 10.81 -0.98 0.03
C ALA A 27 10.27 0.46 0.19
N ILE A 28 9.29 0.66 1.07
CA ILE A 28 8.76 2.00 1.38
C ILE A 28 9.82 2.88 2.02
N SER A 29 10.63 2.34 2.95
CA SER A 29 11.72 3.08 3.59
C SER A 29 12.83 3.46 2.61
N TYR A 30 13.13 2.58 1.65
CA TYR A 30 14.08 2.83 0.58
C TYR A 30 13.57 3.91 -0.38
N LEU A 31 12.32 3.79 -0.84
CA LEU A 31 11.64 4.81 -1.65
C LEU A 31 11.62 6.16 -0.93
N ALA A 32 11.26 6.20 0.35
CA ALA A 32 11.33 7.40 1.17
C ALA A 32 12.74 7.98 1.25
N SER A 33 13.78 7.13 1.40
CA SER A 33 15.18 7.57 1.42
C SER A 33 15.62 8.18 0.08
N VAL A 34 15.21 7.58 -1.04
CA VAL A 34 15.48 8.08 -2.39
C VAL A 34 14.79 9.44 -2.60
N VAL A 35 13.52 9.57 -2.24
CA VAL A 35 12.77 10.83 -2.36
C VAL A 35 13.41 11.91 -1.46
N ARG A 36 13.79 11.57 -0.22
CA ARG A 36 14.46 12.49 0.72
C ARG A 36 15.81 12.98 0.20
N LYS A 37 16.61 12.11 -0.43
CA LYS A 37 17.89 12.50 -1.05
C LYS A 37 17.70 13.39 -2.28
N ARG A 38 16.63 13.19 -3.05
CA ARG A 38 16.41 13.87 -4.34
C ARG A 38 15.67 15.21 -4.19
N PHE A 39 14.75 15.33 -3.24
CA PHE A 39 13.87 16.50 -3.08
C PHE A 39 13.96 17.22 -1.74
N GLY A 40 14.72 16.67 -0.79
CA GLY A 40 14.71 17.13 0.59
C GLY A 40 13.60 16.47 1.43
N LYS A 41 13.78 16.51 2.75
CA LYS A 41 12.94 15.77 3.71
C LYS A 41 11.46 16.16 3.62
N ASP A 42 11.18 17.46 3.58
CA ASP A 42 9.82 17.99 3.65
C ASP A 42 8.99 17.66 2.41
N TYR A 43 9.64 17.58 1.24
CA TYR A 43 8.97 17.20 -0.01
C TYR A 43 8.64 15.71 -0.01
N ALA A 44 9.56 14.86 0.46
CA ALA A 44 9.35 13.42 0.57
C ALA A 44 8.24 13.04 1.55
N ASP A 45 8.24 13.66 2.72
CA ASP A 45 7.25 13.38 3.76
C ASP A 45 5.85 13.77 3.27
N LYS A 46 5.70 14.91 2.58
CA LYS A 46 4.42 15.32 1.96
C LYS A 46 4.00 14.43 0.80
N TYR A 47 4.94 13.92 0.00
CA TYR A 47 4.64 12.96 -1.06
C TYR A 47 4.05 11.66 -0.51
N ILE A 48 4.68 11.13 0.54
CA ILE A 48 4.23 9.90 1.20
C ILE A 48 2.89 10.13 1.91
N GLU A 49 2.73 11.25 2.60
CA GLU A 49 1.48 11.63 3.28
C GLU A 49 0.33 11.75 2.28
N ALA A 50 0.54 12.45 1.16
CA ALA A 50 -0.48 12.58 0.12
C ALA A 50 -0.84 11.23 -0.50
N ALA A 51 0.15 10.36 -0.75
CA ALA A 51 -0.07 9.00 -1.25
C ALA A 51 -0.87 8.15 -0.25
N GLU A 52 -0.56 8.23 1.04
CA GLU A 52 -1.29 7.51 2.09
C GLU A 52 -2.75 7.97 2.18
N ILE A 53 -2.99 9.29 2.13
CA ILE A 53 -4.34 9.85 2.10
C ILE A 53 -5.08 9.40 0.83
N GLY A 54 -4.43 9.42 -0.34
CA GLY A 54 -5.00 8.97 -1.59
C GLY A 54 -5.41 7.50 -1.57
N VAL A 55 -4.54 6.62 -1.05
CA VAL A 55 -4.82 5.19 -0.90
C VAL A 55 -5.98 4.97 0.07
N ARG A 56 -5.99 5.63 1.23
CA ARG A 56 -7.10 5.54 2.19
C ARG A 56 -8.42 6.06 1.61
N GLY A 57 -8.38 7.17 0.87
CA GLY A 57 -9.55 7.74 0.22
C GLY A 57 -10.13 6.79 -0.83
N SER A 58 -9.26 6.19 -1.65
CA SER A 58 -9.68 5.18 -2.64
C SER A 58 -10.32 3.96 -1.96
N GLU A 59 -9.75 3.48 -0.85
CA GLU A 59 -10.30 2.36 -0.08
C GLU A 59 -11.67 2.68 0.53
N GLN A 60 -11.87 3.87 1.10
CA GLN A 60 -13.17 4.28 1.63
C GLN A 60 -14.24 4.39 0.54
N TYR A 61 -13.87 4.94 -0.63
CA TYR A 61 -14.76 5.04 -1.77
C TYR A 61 -15.27 3.66 -2.22
N PHE A 62 -14.38 2.68 -2.36
CA PHE A 62 -14.76 1.33 -2.79
C PHE A 62 -15.37 0.47 -1.68
N LEU A 63 -15.06 0.75 -0.41
CA LEU A 63 -15.80 0.16 0.71
C LEU A 63 -17.27 0.57 0.68
N ALA A 64 -17.57 1.83 0.32
CA ALA A 64 -18.93 2.29 0.15
C ALA A 64 -19.64 1.66 -1.07
N SER A 65 -18.90 1.24 -2.10
CA SER A 65 -19.46 0.65 -3.32
C SER A 65 -19.73 -0.87 -3.24
N SER A 66 -19.42 -1.54 -2.11
CA SER A 66 -19.65 -2.98 -1.86
C SER A 66 -19.10 -3.95 -2.92
N SER A 67 -18.17 -3.53 -3.78
CA SER A 67 -17.62 -4.35 -4.87
C SER A 67 -16.17 -4.75 -4.59
N GLN A 68 -15.80 -6.00 -4.92
CA GLN A 68 -14.40 -6.36 -5.07
C GLN A 68 -13.86 -5.63 -6.31
N VAL A 69 -13.02 -4.64 -6.08
CA VAL A 69 -12.46 -3.79 -7.13
C VAL A 69 -11.01 -4.18 -7.41
N ALA A 70 -10.65 -4.20 -8.69
CA ALA A 70 -9.30 -4.52 -9.13
C ALA A 70 -8.29 -3.52 -8.54
N ASN A 71 -7.09 -4.00 -8.22
CA ASN A 71 -6.01 -3.15 -7.68
C ASN A 71 -5.68 -1.97 -8.61
N LYS A 72 -5.87 -2.14 -9.92
CA LYS A 72 -5.65 -1.10 -10.92
C LYS A 72 -6.59 0.09 -10.70
N ASP A 73 -7.88 -0.14 -10.53
CA ASP A 73 -8.85 0.95 -10.36
C ASP A 73 -8.64 1.68 -9.02
N LYS A 74 -8.21 0.95 -7.99
CA LYS A 74 -7.80 1.52 -6.70
C LYS A 74 -6.56 2.40 -6.84
N LYS A 75 -5.55 1.93 -7.59
CA LYS A 75 -4.33 2.69 -7.90
C LYS A 75 -4.68 3.97 -8.66
N ASP A 76 -5.50 3.87 -9.70
CA ASP A 76 -5.87 5.01 -10.54
C ASP A 76 -6.63 6.07 -9.74
N LEU A 77 -7.60 5.66 -8.90
CA LEU A 77 -8.31 6.57 -8.01
C LEU A 77 -7.40 7.18 -6.94
N ALA A 78 -6.52 6.37 -6.33
CA ALA A 78 -5.56 6.86 -5.34
C ALA A 78 -4.58 7.87 -5.96
N LEU A 79 -4.13 7.63 -7.21
CA LEU A 79 -3.28 8.55 -7.96
C LEU A 79 -3.99 9.88 -8.21
N ASP A 80 -5.26 9.85 -8.64
CA ASP A 80 -6.05 11.07 -8.87
C ASP A 80 -6.24 11.90 -7.59
N ILE A 81 -6.61 11.26 -6.47
CA ILE A 81 -6.75 11.93 -5.17
C ILE A 81 -5.41 12.51 -4.73
N THR A 82 -4.33 11.73 -4.83
CA THR A 82 -2.99 12.15 -4.43
C THR A 82 -2.53 13.36 -5.24
N LYS A 83 -2.71 13.33 -6.57
CA LYS A 83 -2.39 14.47 -7.43
C LYS A 83 -3.16 15.73 -7.03
N LYS A 84 -4.45 15.62 -6.70
CA LYS A 84 -5.25 16.76 -6.23
C LYS A 84 -4.74 17.36 -4.91
N ILE A 85 -4.28 16.52 -3.98
CA ILE A 85 -3.70 16.96 -2.71
C ILE A 85 -2.37 17.69 -2.96
N LEU A 86 -1.49 17.06 -3.75
CA LEU A 86 -0.18 17.63 -4.09
C LEU A 86 -0.33 18.97 -4.84
N GLN A 87 -1.29 19.07 -5.76
CA GLN A 87 -1.63 20.33 -6.44
C GLN A 87 -2.09 21.43 -5.47
N LYS A 88 -2.94 21.08 -4.50
CA LYS A 88 -3.43 22.03 -3.48
C LYS A 88 -2.29 22.61 -2.64
N ASP A 89 -1.28 21.78 -2.35
CA ASP A 89 -0.12 22.18 -1.56
C ASP A 89 1.00 22.82 -2.41
N SER A 90 0.75 23.08 -3.69
CA SER A 90 1.72 23.60 -4.67
C SER A 90 2.97 22.72 -4.82
N ILE A 91 2.79 21.41 -4.61
CA ILE A 91 3.82 20.40 -4.72
C ILE A 91 3.57 19.65 -6.01
N PHE A 92 4.34 19.99 -7.04
CA PHE A 92 4.19 19.38 -8.35
C PHE A 92 5.36 18.44 -8.60
N PRO A 93 5.12 17.22 -9.14
CA PRO A 93 6.19 16.41 -9.70
C PRO A 93 6.89 17.24 -10.76
N LYS A 94 8.19 17.47 -10.56
CA LYS A 94 8.97 18.37 -11.43
C LYS A 94 9.48 17.66 -12.67
N THR A 95 9.56 16.33 -12.60
CA THR A 95 10.05 15.47 -13.67
C THR A 95 9.12 14.29 -13.87
N ARG A 96 9.23 13.64 -15.04
CA ARG A 96 8.51 12.40 -15.34
C ARG A 96 8.88 11.29 -14.36
N ASP A 97 10.14 11.21 -13.95
CA ASP A 97 10.61 10.29 -12.92
C ASP A 97 9.85 10.46 -11.60
N ASP A 98 9.40 11.68 -11.24
CA ASP A 98 8.71 11.95 -9.98
C ASP A 98 7.24 11.53 -10.04
N GLU A 99 6.64 11.59 -11.23
CA GLU A 99 5.33 11.00 -11.48
C GLU A 99 5.39 9.47 -11.43
N ASP A 100 6.42 8.87 -12.02
CA ASP A 100 6.64 7.43 -11.98
C ASP A 100 6.89 6.95 -10.55
N LEU A 101 7.73 7.66 -9.79
CA LEU A 101 7.99 7.38 -8.38
C LEU A 101 6.73 7.47 -7.52
N LEU A 102 5.86 8.46 -7.77
CA LEU A 102 4.57 8.57 -7.10
C LEU A 102 3.64 7.40 -7.42
N SER A 103 3.59 7.01 -8.70
CA SER A 103 2.83 5.85 -9.17
C SER A 103 3.28 4.56 -8.50
N ASP A 104 4.59 4.35 -8.37
CA ASP A 104 5.19 3.19 -7.73
C ASP A 104 4.91 3.14 -6.22
N ILE A 105 5.00 4.28 -5.53
CA ILE A 105 4.67 4.39 -4.10
C ILE A 105 3.20 4.03 -3.87
N ILE A 106 2.29 4.59 -4.67
CA ILE A 106 0.86 4.32 -4.56
C ILE A 106 0.57 2.85 -4.86
N GLU A 107 1.18 2.27 -5.88
CA GLU A 107 1.04 0.85 -6.20
C GLU A 107 1.48 -0.05 -5.04
N ALA A 108 2.65 0.21 -4.46
CA ALA A 108 3.16 -0.52 -3.30
C ALA A 108 2.19 -0.42 -2.10
N MET A 109 1.64 0.76 -1.85
CA MET A 109 0.68 1.00 -0.77
C MET A 109 -0.67 0.32 -1.01
N VAL A 110 -1.22 0.36 -2.23
CA VAL A 110 -2.47 -0.35 -2.58
C VAL A 110 -2.29 -1.86 -2.43
N ASN A 111 -1.16 -2.41 -2.90
CA ASN A 111 -0.86 -3.83 -2.77
C ASN A 111 -0.75 -4.24 -1.30
N LYS A 112 -0.11 -3.41 -0.45
CA LYS A 112 -0.04 -3.60 1.01
C LYS A 112 -1.42 -3.75 1.65
N VAL A 113 -2.33 -2.82 1.35
CA VAL A 113 -3.67 -2.81 1.96
C VAL A 113 -4.48 -4.02 1.52
N ASN A 114 -4.40 -4.40 0.24
CA ASN A 114 -5.11 -5.57 -0.27
C ASN A 114 -4.56 -6.89 0.29
N GLU A 115 -3.25 -7.02 0.48
CA GLU A 115 -2.68 -8.18 1.17
C GLU A 115 -3.10 -8.27 2.62
N TYR A 116 -3.06 -7.16 3.36
CA TYR A 116 -3.54 -7.14 4.74
C TYR A 116 -4.99 -7.62 4.83
N LYS A 117 -5.87 -7.17 3.92
CA LYS A 117 -7.26 -7.64 3.82
C LYS A 117 -7.35 -9.14 3.48
N ARG A 118 -6.60 -9.61 2.48
CA ARG A 118 -6.59 -11.04 2.12
C ARG A 118 -6.20 -11.91 3.31
N ASN A 119 -5.18 -11.49 4.06
CA ASN A 119 -4.69 -12.23 5.22
C ASN A 119 -5.69 -12.18 6.40
N THR A 120 -6.36 -11.06 6.66
CA THR A 120 -7.38 -10.98 7.73
C THR A 120 -8.66 -11.74 7.40
N HIS A 121 -9.11 -11.74 6.14
CA HIS A 121 -10.26 -12.54 5.71
C HIS A 121 -9.97 -14.05 5.71
N ALA A 122 -8.75 -14.47 5.33
CA ALA A 122 -8.32 -15.87 5.44
C ALA A 122 -8.34 -16.36 6.89
N VAL A 123 -7.94 -15.52 7.86
CA VAL A 123 -7.96 -15.85 9.29
C VAL A 123 -9.39 -15.85 9.86
N ALA A 124 -10.29 -14.99 9.37
CA ALA A 124 -11.68 -14.95 9.82
C ALA A 124 -12.53 -16.13 9.31
N GLY A 125 -12.31 -16.57 8.06
CA GLY A 125 -13.01 -17.75 7.49
C GLY A 125 -12.63 -19.08 8.14
N HIS A 126 -11.47 -19.15 8.80
CA HIS A 126 -11.02 -20.36 9.50
C HIS A 126 -11.59 -20.50 10.93
N LYS A 127 -12.22 -19.45 11.48
CA LYS A 127 -12.86 -19.48 12.82
C LYS A 127 -14.35 -19.81 12.80
N ALA A 128 -14.97 -19.88 11.63
CA ALA A 128 -16.41 -20.09 11.46
C ALA A 128 -16.79 -21.50 10.94
N GLY A 129 -15.83 -22.43 10.92
CA GLY A 129 -16.00 -23.82 10.49
C GLY A 129 -15.75 -24.81 11.61
#